data_AF-A0AAX2A9S7-F1
#
_entry.id   AF-A0AAX2A9S7-F1
#
_cell.length_a   1.000
_cell.length_b   1.000
_cell.length_c   1.000
_cell.angle_alpha   90.00
_cell.angle_beta   90.00
_cell.angle_gamma   90.00
#
_symmetry.space_group_name_H-M   'P 1'
#
loop_
_entity.id
_entity.type
_entity.pdbx_description
1 polymer ?
#
loop_
_entity_poly.entity_id
_entity_poly.type
_entity_poly.pdbx_seq_one_letter_code
_entity_poly.pdbx_strand_id
1 'polypeptide(L)'
;MSKKVNKTKNIIIRVTEDEEKLISNLAAQLNISKSKLIRNLVLGNIDDVFNYVNMRYLPIFNDLLFIENPSLEEEVERLKKIEKLIYDIREKK
;
A
#
# COMPACT_ATOMS: atom_id res chain seq x y z
N MET A 1 -1.58 43.80 -2.41
CA MET A 1 -1.37 42.34 -2.38
C MET A 1 -2.62 41.67 -1.84
N SER A 2 -3.41 41.04 -2.70
CA SER A 2 -4.65 40.34 -2.31
C SER A 2 -4.29 39.05 -1.59
N LYS A 3 -4.70 38.93 -0.31
CA LYS A 3 -4.56 37.67 0.46
C LYS A 3 -5.27 36.55 -0.30
N LYS A 4 -4.53 35.55 -0.79
CA LYS A 4 -5.11 34.29 -1.29
C LYS A 4 -5.92 33.68 -0.15
N VAL A 5 -7.24 33.77 -0.23
CA VAL A 5 -8.14 33.05 0.68
C VAL A 5 -7.97 31.57 0.38
N ASN A 6 -7.35 30.82 1.29
CA ASN A 6 -7.27 29.39 1.17
C ASN A 6 -8.70 28.84 1.39
N LYS A 7 -9.43 28.61 0.29
CA LYS A 7 -10.84 28.21 0.33
C LYS A 7 -10.94 26.73 0.71
N THR A 8 -10.76 26.43 1.99
CA THR A 8 -11.08 25.11 2.52
C THR A 8 -12.60 24.87 2.41
N LYS A 9 -12.97 23.63 2.10
CA LYS A 9 -14.35 23.16 2.04
C LYS A 9 -14.49 21.98 3.00
N ASN A 10 -15.60 21.93 3.72
CA ASN A 10 -15.91 20.84 4.64
C ASN A 10 -16.86 19.86 3.93
N ILE A 11 -16.54 18.57 4.02
CA ILE A 11 -17.36 17.47 3.52
C ILE A 11 -17.69 16.58 4.72
N ILE A 12 -18.96 16.24 4.88
CA ILE A 12 -19.43 15.34 5.94
C ILE A 12 -19.84 14.03 5.29
N ILE A 13 -19.31 12.93 5.80
CA ILE A 13 -19.63 11.58 5.35
C ILE A 13 -20.15 10.82 6.57
N ARG A 14 -21.26 10.08 6.39
CA ARG A 14 -21.77 9.18 7.41
C ARG A 14 -21.15 7.81 7.20
N VAL A 15 -20.62 7.26 8.28
CA VAL A 15 -20.01 5.94 8.34
C VAL A 15 -20.55 5.23 9.58
N THR A 16 -20.49 3.91 9.58
CA THR A 16 -20.73 3.08 10.75
C THR A 16 -19.59 3.24 11.77
N GLU A 17 -19.82 2.80 13.01
CA GLU A 17 -18.79 2.85 14.05
C GLU A 17 -17.55 2.01 13.71
N ASP A 18 -17.74 0.87 13.04
CA ASP A 18 -16.64 -0.01 12.66
C ASP A 18 -15.79 0.59 11.54
N GLU A 19 -16.43 1.23 10.54
CA GLU A 19 -15.73 1.98 9.50
C GLU A 19 -14.95 3.17 10.07
N GLU A 20 -15.50 3.87 11.06
CA GLU A 20 -14.81 4.97 11.75
C GLU A 20 -13.52 4.48 12.42
N LYS A 21 -13.60 3.35 13.14
CA LYS A 21 -12.45 2.73 13.81
C LYS A 21 -11.39 2.34 12.79
N LEU A 22 -11.78 1.73 11.67
CA LEU A 22 -10.85 1.34 10.60
C LEU A 22 -10.14 2.57 10.01
N ILE A 23 -10.87 3.64 9.70
CA ILE A 23 -10.29 4.89 9.19
C ILE A 23 -9.34 5.51 10.21
N SER A 24 -9.73 5.54 11.49
CA SER A 24 -8.92 6.08 12.59
C SER A 24 -7.63 5.29 12.78
N ASN A 25 -7.71 3.95 12.79
CA ASN A 25 -6.55 3.07 12.93
C ASN A 25 -5.58 3.23 11.77
N LEU A 26 -6.09 3.25 10.53
CA LEU A 26 -5.28 3.42 9.34
C LEU A 26 -4.61 4.80 9.31
N ALA A 27 -5.34 5.86 9.67
CA ALA A 27 -4.77 7.20 9.77
C ALA A 27 -3.65 7.28 10.83
N ALA A 28 -3.84 6.62 11.97
CA ALA A 28 -2.85 6.56 13.05
C ALA A 28 -1.59 5.79 12.64
N GLN A 29 -1.73 4.62 12.00
CA GLN A 29 -0.60 3.83 11.48
C GLN A 29 0.27 4.63 10.50
N LEU A 30 -0.37 5.50 9.72
CA LEU A 30 0.27 6.30 8.70
C LEU A 30 0.72 7.68 9.21
N ASN A 31 0.51 7.96 10.50
CA ASN A 31 0.80 9.24 11.16
C ASN A 31 0.26 10.47 10.38
N ILE A 32 -0.98 10.37 9.89
CA ILE A 32 -1.66 11.44 9.17
C ILE A 32 -3.07 11.66 9.72
N SER A 33 -3.66 12.81 9.39
CA SER A 33 -5.05 13.08 9.77
C SER A 33 -6.04 12.29 8.92
N LYS A 34 -7.20 11.95 9.49
CA LYS A 34 -8.31 11.28 8.78
C LYS A 34 -8.70 12.01 7.50
N SER A 35 -8.79 13.34 7.55
CA SER A 35 -9.13 14.15 6.38
C SER A 35 -8.06 14.07 5.28
N LYS A 36 -6.77 13.98 5.64
CA LYS A 36 -5.70 13.78 4.65
C LYS A 36 -5.78 12.39 4.03
N LEU A 37 -6.01 11.36 4.84
CA LEU A 37 -6.17 9.98 4.38
C LEU A 37 -7.31 9.87 3.36
N ILE A 38 -8.52 10.30 3.74
CA ILE A 38 -9.71 10.24 2.88
C ILE A 38 -9.49 11.04 1.60
N ARG A 39 -8.89 12.24 1.69
CA ARG A 39 -8.58 13.06 0.51
C ARG A 39 -7.60 12.36 -0.42
N ASN A 40 -6.54 11.77 0.10
CA ASN A 40 -5.54 11.06 -0.70
C ASN A 40 -6.16 9.84 -1.40
N LEU A 41 -7.02 9.09 -0.69
CA LEU A 41 -7.75 7.96 -1.26
C LEU A 41 -8.72 8.38 -2.37
N VAL A 42 -9.56 9.39 -2.12
CA VAL A 42 -10.58 9.85 -3.08
C VAL A 42 -9.95 10.48 -4.33
N LEU A 43 -8.86 11.23 -4.18
CA LEU A 43 -8.20 11.89 -5.30
C LEU A 43 -7.22 10.98 -6.05
N GLY A 44 -7.00 9.75 -5.59
CA GLY A 44 -6.00 8.85 -6.17
C GLY A 44 -4.61 9.48 -6.21
N ASN A 45 -4.27 10.33 -5.24
CA ASN A 45 -3.03 11.09 -5.28
C ASN A 45 -1.89 10.18 -4.79
N ILE A 46 -1.28 9.47 -5.75
CA ILE A 46 -0.44 8.28 -5.55
C ILE A 46 0.95 8.58 -4.96
N ASP A 47 1.40 9.84 -4.97
CA ASP A 47 2.72 10.21 -4.43
C ASP A 47 2.85 9.94 -2.93
N ASP A 48 1.75 9.99 -2.17
CA ASP A 48 1.69 9.53 -0.76
C ASP A 48 1.30 8.03 -0.67
N VAL A 49 0.70 7.45 -1.72
CA VAL A 49 0.14 6.07 -1.74
C VAL A 49 1.18 5.01 -2.08
N PHE A 50 2.28 5.35 -2.76
CA PHE A 50 3.42 4.44 -2.90
C PHE A 50 4.00 4.02 -1.53
N ASN A 51 3.89 4.87 -0.50
CA ASN A 51 4.18 4.48 0.88
C ASN A 51 3.12 3.51 1.46
N TYR A 52 1.87 3.59 1.02
CA TYR A 52 0.78 2.72 1.50
C TYR A 52 0.80 1.32 0.87
N VAL A 53 1.20 1.20 -0.40
CA VAL A 53 1.38 -0.09 -1.09
C VAL A 53 2.58 -0.85 -0.51
N ASN A 54 3.69 -0.16 -0.24
CA ASN A 54 4.87 -0.75 0.41
C ASN A 54 4.62 -1.16 1.89
N MET A 55 3.53 -0.71 2.49
CA MET A 55 3.18 -1.02 3.88
C MET A 55 2.10 -2.12 4.04
N ARG A 56 1.61 -2.79 2.98
CA ARG A 56 0.60 -3.88 3.06
C ARG A 56 -0.73 -3.52 3.77
N TYR A 57 -0.98 -2.27 4.18
CA TYR A 57 -2.08 -1.91 5.10
C TYR A 57 -3.40 -1.51 4.44
N LEU A 58 -3.50 -1.43 3.11
CA LEU A 58 -4.77 -1.11 2.43
C LEU A 58 -5.40 -2.37 1.83
N PRO A 59 -6.53 -2.87 2.39
CA PRO A 59 -7.25 -4.03 1.86
C PRO A 59 -7.71 -3.84 0.41
N ILE A 60 -7.99 -2.58 0.03
CA ILE A 60 -8.50 -2.22 -1.31
C ILE A 60 -7.46 -2.49 -2.40
N PHE A 61 -6.17 -2.53 -2.07
CA PHE A 61 -5.11 -2.85 -3.02
C PHE A 61 -4.72 -4.33 -3.05
N ASN A 62 -5.18 -5.16 -2.09
CA ASN A 62 -4.92 -6.61 -2.16
C ASN A 62 -5.56 -7.22 -3.41
N ASP A 63 -6.76 -6.76 -3.79
CA ASP A 63 -7.45 -7.26 -4.99
C ASP A 63 -6.78 -6.84 -6.30
N LEU A 64 -6.07 -5.71 -6.31
CA LEU A 64 -5.30 -5.22 -7.47
C LEU A 64 -3.84 -5.72 -7.50
N LEU A 65 -3.36 -6.28 -6.38
CA LEU A 65 -2.00 -6.82 -6.22
C LEU A 65 -1.97 -8.35 -6.17
N PHE A 66 -3.05 -9.04 -6.57
CA PHE A 66 -3.00 -10.43 -7.02
C PHE A 66 -2.24 -10.55 -8.36
N ILE A 67 -1.01 -10.02 -8.41
CA ILE A 67 0.05 -10.75 -9.07
C ILE A 67 0.47 -11.73 -7.98
N GLU A 68 0.06 -12.99 -8.12
CA GLU A 68 0.40 -14.09 -7.22
C GLU A 68 1.84 -13.95 -6.77
N ASN A 69 2.04 -13.48 -5.53
CA ASN A 69 3.35 -13.58 -4.91
C ASN A 69 3.46 -15.05 -4.53
N PRO A 70 4.36 -15.82 -5.15
CA PRO A 70 4.56 -17.21 -4.77
C PRO A 70 4.83 -17.26 -3.27
N SER A 71 4.34 -18.33 -2.64
CA SER A 71 4.61 -18.59 -1.23
C SER A 71 6.11 -18.45 -0.96
N LEU A 72 6.49 -17.99 0.24
CA LEU A 72 7.90 -17.93 0.67
C LEU A 72 8.61 -19.28 0.45
N GLU A 73 7.88 -20.39 0.58
CA GLU A 73 8.40 -21.74 0.34
C GLU A 73 8.67 -21.99 -1.15
N GLU A 74 7.78 -21.53 -2.03
CA GLU A 74 7.92 -21.66 -3.48
C GLU A 74 9.11 -20.84 -4.01
N GLU A 75 9.31 -19.63 -3.47
CA GLU A 75 10.44 -18.78 -3.88
C GLU A 75 11.78 -19.35 -3.37
N VAL A 76 11.82 -19.92 -2.15
CA VAL A 76 12.99 -20.64 -1.65
C VAL A 76 13.32 -21.85 -2.52
N GLU A 77 12.31 -22.60 -2.97
CA GLU A 77 12.52 -23.76 -3.83
C GLU A 77 13.00 -23.36 -5.24
N ARG A 78 12.50 -22.26 -5.78
CA ARG A 78 12.97 -21.68 -7.03
C ARG A 78 14.44 -21.25 -6.93
N LEU A 79 14.84 -20.59 -5.84
CA LEU A 79 16.23 -20.19 -5.61
C LEU A 79 17.18 -21.40 -5.53
N LYS A 80 16.78 -22.47 -4.84
CA LYS A 80 17.56 -23.72 -4.79
C LYS A 80 17.78 -24.35 -6.16
N LYS A 81 16.77 -24.31 -7.04
CA LYS A 81 16.90 -24.81 -8.42
C LYS A 81 17.91 -24.00 -9.23
N ILE A 82 17.92 -22.68 -9.04
CA ILE A 82 18.87 -21.77 -9.70
C ILE A 82 20.29 -22.02 -9.20
N GLU A 83 20.49 -22.17 -7.89
CA GLU A 83 21.82 -22.49 -7.32
C GLU A 83 22.38 -23.80 -7.89
N LYS A 84 21.54 -24.83 -8.00
CA LYS A 84 21.94 -26.11 -8.60
C LYS A 84 22.35 -25.95 -10.06
N LEU A 85 21.59 -25.19 -10.85
CA LEU A 85 21.93 -24.91 -12.25
C LEU A 85 23.26 -24.16 -12.38
N ILE A 86 23.52 -23.19 -11.50
CA ILE A 86 24.78 -22.44 -11.49
C ILE A 86 25.96 -23.37 -11.16
N TYR A 87 25.79 -24.27 -10.19
CA TYR A 87 26.78 -25.29 -9.85
C TYR A 87 27.08 -26.20 -11.04
N ASP A 88 26.04 -26.75 -11.68
CA ASP A 88 26.19 -27.65 -12.83
C ASP A 88 26.87 -26.96 -14.03
N ILE A 89 26.63 -25.66 -14.24
CA ILE A 89 27.31 -24.87 -15.27
C ILE A 89 28.78 -24.63 -14.92
N ARG A 90 29.10 -24.44 -13.63
CA ARG A 90 30.49 -24.25 -13.16
C ARG A 90 31.33 -25.50 -13.25
N GLU A 91 30.76 -26.68 -12.98
CA GLU A 91 31.46 -27.97 -13.10
C GLU A 91 31.62 -28.46 -14.54
N LYS A 92 30.81 -27.94 -15.47
CA LYS A 92 30.92 -28.25 -16.92
C LYS A 92 31.87 -27.32 -17.69
N LYS A 93 32.58 -26.42 -17.00
CA LYS A 93 33.65 -25.58 -17.57
C LYS A 93 35.01 -26.08 -17.09
#